data_AF-A0A940ECG9-F1
#
_entry.id   AF-A0A940ECG9-F1
#
_cell.length_a   1.000
_cell.length_b   1.000
_cell.length_c   1.000
_cell.angle_alpha   90.00
_cell.angle_beta   90.00
_cell.angle_gamma   90.00
#
_symmetry.space_group_name_H-M   'P 1'
#
loop_
_entity.id
_entity.type
_entity.pdbx_description
1 polymer ?
#
loop_
_entity_poly.entity_id
_entity_poly.type
_entity_poly.pdbx_seq_one_letter_code
_entity_poly.pdbx_strand_id
1 'polypeptide(L)'
;MTGPDPSLVPVDPAQGTRSDTISEPVATPLEVREKTGLTVAEMAELIGMSEFGYKLWESGARRPGGPAYKLLALLDAHPKETVARLRQHG
;
A
#
# COMPACT_ATOMS: atom_id res chain seq x y z
N MET A 1 -18.12 -28.86 -47.03
CA MET A 1 -16.69 -28.81 -46.69
C MET A 1 -16.38 -27.41 -46.20
N THR A 2 -16.43 -27.13 -44.89
CA THR A 2 -15.26 -27.14 -43.97
C THR A 2 -14.26 -26.07 -44.42
N GLY A 3 -14.08 -24.89 -43.82
CA GLY A 3 -13.99 -24.40 -42.43
C GLY A 3 -12.72 -23.50 -42.37
N PRO A 4 -12.28 -22.93 -41.23
CA PRO A 4 -12.96 -22.15 -40.18
C PRO A 4 -12.40 -20.70 -40.09
N ASP A 5 -12.96 -19.83 -39.22
CA ASP A 5 -12.09 -19.00 -38.36
C ASP A 5 -12.81 -18.59 -37.03
N PRO A 6 -12.10 -18.59 -35.87
CA PRO A 6 -12.67 -18.48 -34.53
C PRO A 6 -12.41 -17.13 -33.84
N SER A 7 -13.45 -16.44 -33.39
CA SER A 7 -13.43 -15.38 -32.35
C SER A 7 -14.87 -14.90 -32.17
N LEU A 8 -15.45 -14.68 -30.99
CA LEU A 8 -14.93 -14.45 -29.66
C LEU A 8 -15.79 -15.23 -28.66
N VAL A 9 -15.15 -15.96 -27.75
CA VAL A 9 -15.74 -16.22 -26.44
C VAL A 9 -15.58 -14.94 -25.60
N PRO A 10 -16.64 -14.40 -24.98
CA PRO A 10 -16.48 -13.43 -23.91
C PRO A 10 -15.78 -14.11 -22.74
N VAL A 11 -14.55 -13.70 -22.49
CA VAL A 11 -13.80 -14.01 -21.27
C VAL A 11 -14.51 -13.35 -20.09
N ASP A 12 -14.97 -14.18 -19.15
CA ASP A 12 -15.41 -13.75 -17.81
C ASP A 12 -14.28 -12.99 -17.09
N PRO A 13 -14.46 -11.72 -16.70
CA PRO A 13 -13.54 -11.10 -15.77
C PRO A 13 -13.93 -11.59 -14.36
N ALA A 14 -13.21 -12.62 -13.94
CA ALA A 14 -13.11 -13.07 -12.56
C ALA A 14 -13.18 -11.89 -11.57
N GLN A 15 -14.21 -11.88 -10.72
CA GLN A 15 -14.18 -11.11 -9.49
C GLN A 15 -13.07 -11.69 -8.61
N GLY A 16 -11.92 -11.04 -8.64
CA GLY A 16 -10.77 -11.35 -7.81
C GLY A 16 -11.13 -11.26 -6.34
N THR A 17 -11.37 -12.43 -5.75
CA THR A 17 -10.92 -12.86 -4.43
C THR A 17 -10.83 -11.77 -3.36
N ARG A 18 -11.87 -11.68 -2.51
CA ARG A 18 -11.74 -11.17 -1.15
C ARG A 18 -10.73 -12.06 -0.41
N SER A 19 -9.46 -11.68 -0.40
CA SER A 19 -8.48 -12.26 0.53
C SER A 19 -8.63 -11.56 1.87
N ASP A 20 -9.72 -11.87 2.56
CA ASP A 20 -9.82 -11.74 4.01
C ASP A 20 -9.06 -12.92 4.62
N THR A 21 -7.73 -12.84 4.68
CA THR A 21 -6.93 -13.88 5.30
C THR A 21 -5.88 -13.26 6.23
N ILE A 22 -6.20 -13.37 7.52
CA ILE A 22 -5.34 -13.25 8.70
C ILE A 22 -4.70 -11.86 8.88
N SER A 23 -5.44 -10.93 9.48
CA SER A 23 -4.86 -9.74 10.09
C SER A 23 -4.26 -10.09 11.45
N GLU A 24 -2.98 -10.49 11.45
CA GLU A 24 -2.10 -10.02 12.53
C GLU A 24 -2.32 -8.49 12.66
N PRO A 25 -2.34 -7.91 13.87
CA PRO A 25 -2.55 -6.48 14.01
C PRO A 25 -1.41 -5.73 13.31
N VAL A 26 -1.67 -5.29 12.07
CA VAL A 26 -0.76 -4.45 11.31
C VAL A 26 -0.66 -3.13 12.05
N ALA A 27 0.56 -2.72 12.41
CA ALA A 27 0.82 -1.43 13.02
C ALA A 27 0.10 -0.32 12.25
N THR A 28 -0.55 0.58 12.97
CA THR A 28 -1.26 1.71 12.39
C THR A 28 -0.27 2.64 11.68
N PRO A 29 -0.72 3.43 10.69
CA PRO A 29 0.13 4.43 10.04
C PRO A 29 0.86 5.35 11.04
N LEU A 30 0.17 5.72 12.14
CA LEU A 30 0.74 6.51 13.22
C LEU A 30 1.92 5.80 13.90
N GLU A 31 1.72 4.56 14.35
CA GLU A 31 2.77 3.78 15.02
C GLU A 31 3.99 3.56 14.10
N VAL A 32 3.74 3.26 12.82
CA VAL A 32 4.80 3.12 11.82
C VAL A 32 5.58 4.41 11.67
N ARG A 33 4.92 5.57 11.54
CA ARG A 33 5.61 6.86 11.45
C ARG A 33 6.43 7.13 12.70
N GLU A 34 5.87 6.94 13.88
CA GLU A 34 6.58 7.19 15.13
C GLU A 34 7.86 6.35 15.24
N LYS A 35 7.84 5.09 14.80
CA LYS A 35 9.04 4.22 14.72
C LYS A 35 10.12 4.76 13.78
N THR A 36 9.74 5.47 12.72
CA THR A 36 10.71 6.12 11.80
C THR A 36 11.30 7.41 12.38
N GLY A 37 10.64 8.04 13.36
CA GLY A 37 11.02 9.34 13.90
C GLY A 37 10.73 10.53 12.97
N LEU A 38 9.97 10.32 11.89
CA LEU A 38 9.61 11.35 10.93
C LEU A 38 8.39 12.16 11.39
N THR A 39 8.34 13.43 11.01
CA THR A 39 7.11 14.22 11.07
C THR A 39 6.08 13.72 10.06
N VAL A 40 4.81 14.10 10.22
CA VAL A 40 3.73 13.73 9.27
C VAL A 40 4.07 14.20 7.85
N ALA A 41 4.59 15.42 7.71
CA ALA A 41 4.96 15.98 6.42
C ALA A 41 6.10 15.18 5.75
N GLU A 42 7.18 14.89 6.49
CA GLU A 42 8.30 14.10 5.97
C GLU A 42 7.89 12.68 5.58
N MET A 43 7.02 12.05 6.37
CA MET A 43 6.51 10.71 6.07
C MET A 43 5.63 10.71 4.81
N ALA A 44 4.75 11.71 4.68
CA ALA A 44 3.89 11.86 3.51
C ALA A 44 4.72 12.09 2.23
N GLU A 45 5.74 12.96 2.31
CA GLU A 45 6.70 13.21 1.23
C GLU A 45 7.46 11.94 0.86
N LEU A 46 8.00 11.22 1.84
CA LEU A 46 8.76 9.99 1.64
C LEU A 46 7.99 8.93 0.84
N ILE A 47 6.67 8.84 1.05
CA ILE A 47 5.82 7.84 0.38
C ILE A 47 5.03 8.43 -0.81
N GLY A 48 5.32 9.67 -1.21
CA GLY A 48 4.77 10.29 -2.41
C GLY A 48 3.29 10.69 -2.30
N MET A 49 2.83 11.17 -1.14
CA MET A 49 1.45 11.63 -0.95
C MET A 49 1.35 12.97 -0.19
N SER A 50 0.16 13.55 -0.12
CA SER A 50 -0.07 14.79 0.63
C SER A 50 -0.10 14.56 2.14
N GLU A 51 0.41 15.54 2.91
CA GLU A 51 0.36 15.52 4.38
C GLU A 51 -1.07 15.35 4.91
N PHE A 52 -2.04 16.07 4.32
CA PHE A 52 -3.46 15.92 4.68
C PHE A 52 -3.96 14.49 4.48
N GLY A 53 -3.61 13.87 3.35
CA GLY A 53 -3.98 12.48 3.09
C GLY A 53 -3.39 11.52 4.11
N TYR A 54 -2.13 11.74 4.54
CA TYR A 54 -1.48 10.92 5.55
C TYR A 54 -2.14 11.10 6.94
N LYS A 55 -2.53 12.31 7.32
CA LYS A 55 -3.31 12.57 8.56
C LYS A 55 -4.65 11.83 8.59
N LEU A 56 -5.32 11.69 7.44
CA LEU A 56 -6.55 10.87 7.36
C LEU A 56 -6.27 9.39 7.60
N TRP A 57 -5.07 8.90 7.27
CA TRP A 57 -4.64 7.55 7.60
C TRP A 57 -4.35 7.38 9.09
N GLU A 58 -3.59 8.30 9.68
CA GLU A 58 -3.28 8.25 11.12
C GLU A 58 -4.52 8.36 12.01
N SER A 59 -5.51 9.17 11.61
CA SER A 59 -6.79 9.30 12.32
C SER A 59 -7.79 8.17 12.03
N GLY A 60 -7.49 7.27 11.10
CA GLY A 60 -8.38 6.18 10.68
C GLY A 60 -9.57 6.60 9.80
N ALA A 61 -9.70 7.89 9.47
CA ALA A 61 -10.74 8.41 8.58
C ALA A 61 -10.64 7.84 7.15
N ARG A 62 -9.44 7.43 6.73
CA ARG A 62 -9.19 6.74 5.46
C ARG A 62 -8.19 5.62 5.65
N ARG A 63 -8.41 4.48 4.99
CA ARG A 63 -7.46 3.37 5.00
C ARG A 63 -6.42 3.49 3.88
N PRO A 64 -5.16 3.07 4.11
CA PRO A 64 -4.19 2.85 3.04
C PRO A 64 -4.70 1.86 1.99
N GLY A 65 -4.18 1.97 0.76
CA GLY A 65 -4.39 0.96 -0.28
C GLY A 65 -3.43 -0.23 -0.14
N GLY A 66 -3.67 -1.32 -0.87
CA GLY A 66 -2.85 -2.55 -0.80
C GLY A 66 -1.34 -2.33 -0.91
N PRO A 67 -0.82 -1.61 -1.92
CA PRO A 67 0.61 -1.29 -2.01
C PRO A 67 1.13 -0.45 -0.83
N ALA A 68 0.32 0.50 -0.35
CA ALA A 68 0.69 1.33 0.79
C ALA A 68 0.78 0.51 2.09
N TYR A 69 -0.10 -0.48 2.29
CA TYR A 69 0.04 -1.40 3.43
C TYR A 69 1.33 -2.21 3.38
N LYS A 70 1.73 -2.69 2.19
CA LYS A 70 3.02 -3.39 2.05
C LYS A 70 4.19 -2.48 2.39
N LEU A 71 4.14 -1.23 1.94
CA LEU A 71 5.17 -0.24 2.26
C LEU A 71 5.23 0.07 3.77
N LEU A 72 4.07 0.27 4.40
CA LEU A 72 3.96 0.49 5.84
C LEU A 72 4.49 -0.72 6.64
N ALA A 73 4.22 -1.95 6.20
CA ALA A 73 4.76 -3.14 6.84
C ALA A 73 6.29 -3.22 6.73
N LEU A 74 6.89 -2.81 5.60
CA LEU A 74 8.34 -2.73 5.45
C LEU A 74 8.93 -1.65 6.38
N LEU A 75 8.31 -0.48 6.43
CA LEU A 75 8.70 0.61 7.33
C LEU A 75 8.55 0.21 8.81
N ASP A 76 7.57 -0.63 9.14
CA ASP A 76 7.38 -1.16 10.49
C ASP A 76 8.50 -2.13 10.89
N ALA A 77 8.85 -3.04 9.98
CA ALA A 77 9.86 -4.07 10.21
C ALA A 77 11.29 -3.50 10.24
N HIS A 78 11.60 -2.55 9.35
CA HIS A 78 12.95 -1.99 9.19
C HIS A 78 12.95 -0.46 9.04
N PRO A 79 12.51 0.33 10.05
CA PRO A 79 12.23 1.76 9.88
C PRO A 79 13.39 2.56 9.28
N LYS A 80 14.59 2.44 9.88
CA LYS A 80 15.76 3.21 9.44
C LYS A 80 16.28 2.79 8.07
N GLU A 81 16.34 1.48 7.79
CA GLU A 81 16.85 0.97 6.53
C GLU A 81 15.89 1.29 5.38
N THR A 82 14.59 1.06 5.57
CA THR A 82 13.58 1.33 4.55
C THR A 82 13.52 2.84 4.25
N VAL A 83 13.55 3.71 5.26
CA VAL A 83 13.64 5.17 5.03
C VAL A 83 14.89 5.54 4.23
N ALA A 84 16.06 5.01 4.60
CA ALA A 84 17.31 5.29 3.88
C ALA A 84 17.24 4.83 2.42
N ARG A 85 16.66 3.64 2.17
CA ARG A 85 16.50 3.07 0.83
C ARG A 85 15.53 3.87 -0.03
N LEU A 86 14.41 4.31 0.53
CA LEU A 86 13.42 5.13 -0.19
C LEU A 86 14.02 6.49 -0.58
N ARG A 87 14.79 7.12 0.30
CA ARG A 87 15.48 8.39 -0.01
C ARG A 87 16.54 8.28 -1.11
N GLN A 88 17.08 7.09 -1.36
CA GLN A 88 18.06 6.86 -2.44
C GLN A 88 17.42 6.70 -3.82
N HIS A 89 16.13 6.37 -3.87
CA HIS A 89 15.42 5.98 -5.10
C HIS A 89 14.10 6.74 -5.33
N GLY A 90 13.81 7.73 -4.48
CA GLY A 90 12.63 8.61 -4.56
C GLY A 90 12.87 9.84 -5.41
#